data_AF-A0A531JLD1-F1
#
_entry.id   AF-A0A531JLD1-F1
#
_cell.length_a   1.000
_cell.length_b   1.000
_cell.length_c   1.000
_cell.angle_alpha   90.00
_cell.angle_beta   90.00
_cell.angle_gamma   90.00
#
_symmetry.space_group_name_H-M   'P 1'
#
loop_
_entity.id
_entity.type
_entity.pdbx_description
1 polymer ?
#
loop_
_entity_poly.entity_id
_entity_poly.type
_entity_poly.pdbx_seq_one_letter_code
_entity_poly.pdbx_strand_id
1 'polypeptide(L)'
;EMDQTRDEVRVMTVHAAKGLEAPVVFLVDGGSAPFSDQHLPRLMPFDGSGEHWDGKGYLWRSASDVANGISRAASVRARELADDEYRRLLYVGMTRAEDRLIVCGYHGKRAPNTGT
;
A
#
# COMPACT_ATOMS: atom_id res chain seq x y z
N GLU A 1 12.02 3.13 -25.07
CA GLU A 1 11.62 4.36 -24.37
C GLU A 1 10.19 4.69 -24.72
N MET A 2 9.38 5.13 -23.74
CA MET A 2 8.03 5.67 -24.01
C MET A 2 8.20 7.08 -24.56
N ASP A 3 8.06 7.19 -25.87
CA ASP A 3 8.16 8.45 -26.61
C ASP A 3 6.99 9.37 -26.23
N GLN A 4 7.29 10.60 -25.80
CA GLN A 4 6.30 11.62 -25.44
C GLN A 4 5.57 12.21 -26.66
N THR A 5 6.00 11.88 -27.89
CA THR A 5 5.46 12.47 -29.12
C THR A 5 4.19 11.78 -29.66
N ARG A 6 3.69 10.74 -29.01
CA ARG A 6 2.44 10.08 -29.41
C ARG A 6 1.24 10.79 -28.78
N ASP A 7 0.24 11.10 -29.61
CA ASP A 7 -1.04 11.67 -29.19
C ASP A 7 -1.92 10.59 -28.52
N GLU A 8 -1.57 10.22 -27.29
CA GLU A 8 -2.22 9.14 -26.54
C GLU A 8 -2.32 9.43 -25.04
N VAL A 9 -3.35 8.85 -24.41
CA VAL A 9 -3.49 8.83 -22.94
C VAL A 9 -2.80 7.58 -22.40
N ARG A 10 -1.88 7.77 -21.45
CA ARG A 10 -1.11 6.69 -20.84
C ARG A 10 -1.73 6.26 -19.51
N VAL A 11 -2.21 5.03 -19.44
CA VAL A 11 -2.71 4.42 -18.19
C VAL A 11 -1.62 3.55 -17.58
N MET A 12 -1.21 3.88 -16.36
CA MET A 12 -0.12 3.20 -15.67
C MET A 12 -0.35 3.16 -14.16
N THR A 13 0.37 2.28 -13.47
CA THR A 13 0.40 2.26 -11.99
C THR A 13 1.30 3.38 -11.48
N VAL A 14 1.05 3.85 -10.24
CA VAL A 14 1.87 4.88 -9.58
C VAL A 14 3.36 4.49 -9.53
N HIS A 15 3.64 3.20 -9.30
CA HIS A 15 5.01 2.67 -9.32
C HIS A 15 5.70 2.85 -10.67
N ALA A 16 4.99 2.53 -11.77
CA ALA A 16 5.50 2.68 -13.13
C ALA A 16 5.65 4.16 -13.55
N ALA A 17 4.89 5.07 -12.94
CA ALA A 17 4.97 6.50 -13.18
C ALA A 17 6.16 7.19 -12.48
N LYS A 18 6.88 6.49 -11.59
CA LYS A 18 7.98 7.07 -10.83
C LYS A 18 9.09 7.59 -11.76
N GLY A 19 9.43 8.88 -11.61
CA GLY A 19 10.45 9.53 -12.43
C GLY A 19 9.95 10.00 -13.81
N LEU A 20 8.67 9.77 -14.12
CA LEU A 20 7.99 10.35 -15.28
C LEU A 20 7.18 11.56 -14.84
N GLU A 21 6.98 12.52 -15.74
CA GLU A 21 6.15 13.70 -15.51
C GLU A 21 5.21 13.90 -16.71
N ALA A 22 4.11 14.61 -16.46
CA ALA A 22 3.13 14.94 -17.48
C ALA A 22 2.43 16.28 -17.16
N PRO A 23 2.03 17.07 -18.17
CA PRO A 23 1.28 18.31 -17.98
C PRO A 23 0.00 18.12 -17.15
N VAL A 24 -0.74 17.04 -17.43
CA VAL A 24 -1.98 16.71 -16.73
C VAL A 24 -1.93 15.27 -16.22
N VAL A 25 -2.22 15.08 -14.94
CA VAL A 25 -2.31 13.75 -14.30
C VAL A 25 -3.68 13.55 -13.68
N PHE A 26 -4.29 12.40 -13.99
CA PHE A 26 -5.48 11.90 -13.34
C PHE A 26 -5.07 10.84 -12.32
N LEU A 27 -5.23 11.14 -11.03
CA LEU A 27 -5.01 10.21 -9.94
C LEU A 27 -6.35 9.60 -9.52
N VAL A 28 -6.57 8.35 -9.93
CA VAL A 28 -7.78 7.58 -9.63
C VAL A 28 -7.50 6.67 -8.44
N ASP A 29 -8.25 6.83 -7.36
CA ASP A 29 -8.20 5.93 -6.21
C ASP A 29 -9.59 5.55 -5.71
N GLY A 30 -9.75 4.35 -5.16
CA GLY A 30 -11.03 3.87 -4.67
C GLY A 30 -11.32 4.23 -3.21
N GLY A 31 -10.40 4.89 -2.51
CA GLY A 31 -10.51 5.21 -1.08
C GLY A 31 -10.69 3.96 -0.20
N SER A 32 -10.36 2.78 -0.73
CA SER A 32 -10.42 1.54 0.03
C SER A 32 -9.27 1.50 1.03
N ALA A 33 -9.43 0.76 2.13
CA ALA A 33 -8.34 0.55 3.06
C ALA A 33 -7.08 0.10 2.30
N PRO A 34 -5.93 0.75 2.51
CA PRO A 34 -4.68 0.42 1.79
C PRO A 34 -4.19 -1.00 2.07
N PHE A 35 -4.81 -1.64 3.06
CA PHE A 35 -4.39 -2.89 3.62
C PHE A 35 -5.59 -3.72 4.08
N SER A 36 -5.50 -5.03 3.87
CA SER A 36 -6.46 -6.02 4.38
C SER A 36 -5.69 -7.13 5.08
N ASP A 37 -6.15 -7.51 6.27
CA ASP A 37 -5.58 -8.61 7.05
C ASP A 37 -5.50 -9.94 6.28
N GLN A 38 -6.34 -10.10 5.27
CA GLN A 38 -6.37 -11.27 4.40
C GLN A 38 -5.16 -11.35 3.46
N HIS A 39 -4.54 -10.21 3.11
CA HIS A 39 -3.38 -10.15 2.23
C HIS A 39 -2.04 -10.18 2.97
N LEU A 40 -2.06 -10.16 4.30
CA LEU A 40 -0.85 -10.30 5.10
C LEU A 40 -0.20 -11.69 4.90
N PRO A 41 1.13 -11.74 4.70
CA PRO A 41 1.87 -12.98 4.69
C PRO A 41 1.60 -13.81 5.95
N ARG A 42 1.45 -15.13 5.79
CA ARG A 42 1.35 -16.04 6.94
C ARG A 42 2.67 -16.22 7.66
N LEU A 43 3.80 -16.04 6.97
CA LEU A 43 5.13 -16.08 7.56
C LEU A 43 5.63 -14.64 7.70
N MET A 44 5.71 -14.15 8.93
CA MET A 44 6.08 -12.77 9.24
C MET A 44 7.47 -12.73 9.87
N PRO A 45 8.38 -11.85 9.43
CA PRO A 45 9.61 -11.63 10.18
C PRO A 45 9.28 -11.02 11.54
N PHE A 46 9.99 -11.45 12.58
CA PHE A 46 9.92 -10.82 13.89
C PHE A 46 11.33 -10.71 14.47
N ASP A 47 11.59 -9.59 15.13
CA ASP A 47 12.77 -9.43 15.97
C ASP A 47 12.34 -9.78 17.39
N GLY A 48 12.83 -10.93 17.89
CA GLY A 48 12.61 -11.32 19.27
C GLY A 48 13.68 -10.65 20.13
N SER A 49 13.25 -9.85 21.11
CA SER A 49 14.12 -9.38 22.19
C SER A 49 13.51 -9.84 23.52
N GLY A 50 14.03 -10.95 24.04
CA GLY A 50 13.54 -11.52 25.30
C GLY A 50 14.60 -12.32 26.03
N GLU A 51 14.28 -12.69 27.27
CA GLU A 51 15.18 -13.43 28.18
C GLU A 51 15.69 -14.75 27.59
N HIS A 52 14.87 -15.40 26.76
CA HIS A 52 15.15 -16.73 26.20
C HIS A 52 15.63 -16.71 24.74
N TRP A 53 15.47 -15.59 24.04
CA TRP A 53 15.84 -15.48 22.64
C TRP A 53 16.03 -14.02 22.23
N ASP A 54 17.22 -13.71 21.71
CA ASP A 54 17.53 -12.45 21.06
C ASP A 54 17.95 -12.72 19.62
N GLY A 55 17.22 -12.15 18.67
CA GLY A 55 17.55 -12.27 17.25
C GLY A 55 16.35 -12.26 16.31
N LYS A 56 16.68 -12.31 15.02
CA LYS A 56 15.71 -12.31 13.92
C LYS A 56 15.14 -13.70 13.72
N GLY A 57 13.82 -13.80 13.63
CA GLY A 57 13.12 -15.05 13.36
C GLY A 57 11.92 -14.85 12.46
N TYR A 58 11.21 -15.94 12.21
CA TYR A 58 9.94 -15.92 11.49
C TYR A 58 8.81 -16.47 12.37
N LEU A 59 7.71 -15.73 12.42
CA LEU A 59 6.48 -16.09 13.10
C LEU A 59 5.48 -16.60 12.07
N TRP A 60 4.99 -17.82 12.28
CA TRP A 60 3.84 -18.30 11.54
C TRP A 60 2.56 -17.74 12.15
N ARG A 61 1.93 -16.80 11.45
CA ARG A 61 0.65 -16.21 11.78
C ARG A 61 -0.46 -17.19 11.40
N SER A 62 -1.03 -17.79 12.44
CA SER A 62 -2.24 -18.60 12.34
C SER A 62 -3.48 -17.72 12.12
N ALA A 63 -4.63 -18.34 11.87
CA ALA A 63 -5.89 -17.60 11.71
C ALA A 63 -6.27 -16.86 13.01
N SER A 64 -7.19 -15.89 12.90
CA SER A 64 -7.54 -14.96 13.98
C SER A 64 -8.05 -15.64 15.25
N ASP A 65 -8.56 -16.87 15.14
CA ASP A 65 -9.03 -17.72 16.22
C ASP A 65 -7.93 -18.18 17.19
N VAL A 66 -6.68 -18.18 16.76
CA VAL A 66 -5.52 -18.62 17.54
C VAL A 66 -4.41 -17.56 17.65
N ALA A 67 -4.77 -16.28 17.43
CA ALA A 67 -3.84 -15.16 17.48
C ALA A 67 -3.42 -14.78 18.92
N ASN A 68 -2.12 -14.95 19.22
CA ASN A 68 -1.49 -14.50 20.47
C ASN A 68 -1.04 -13.03 20.40
N GLY A 69 -0.62 -12.45 21.54
CA GLY A 69 -0.22 -11.04 21.62
C GLY A 69 0.89 -10.63 20.64
N ILE A 70 1.86 -11.53 20.38
CA ILE A 70 2.95 -11.30 19.43
C ILE A 70 2.42 -11.20 18.00
N SER A 71 1.53 -12.11 17.59
CA SER A 71 0.93 -12.11 16.25
C SER A 71 0.04 -10.88 15.99
N ARG A 72 -0.64 -10.37 17.02
CA ARG A 72 -1.43 -9.14 16.94
C ARG A 72 -0.51 -7.93 16.77
N ALA A 73 0.55 -7.82 17.58
CA ALA A 73 1.52 -6.73 17.47
C ALA A 73 2.21 -6.71 16.09
N ALA A 74 2.55 -7.89 15.55
CA ALA A 74 3.11 -8.01 14.21
C ALA A 74 2.13 -7.55 13.11
N SER A 75 0.84 -7.87 13.25
CA SER A 75 -0.20 -7.46 12.29
C SER A 75 -0.44 -5.95 12.34
N VAL A 76 -0.45 -5.34 13.53
CA VAL A 76 -0.56 -3.88 13.70
C VAL A 76 0.62 -3.17 13.03
N ARG A 77 1.86 -3.60 13.28
CA ARG A 77 3.04 -3.01 12.60
C ARG A 77 2.95 -3.13 11.08
N ALA A 78 2.50 -4.27 10.58
CA ALA A 78 2.37 -4.47 9.14
C ALA A 78 1.32 -3.53 8.52
N ARG A 79 0.22 -3.27 9.23
CA ARG A 79 -0.80 -2.30 8.83
C ARG A 79 -0.22 -0.88 8.80
N GLU A 80 0.52 -0.48 9.83
CA GLU A 80 1.18 0.84 9.87
C GLU A 80 2.15 1.03 8.71
N LEU A 81 2.98 0.02 8.41
CA LEU A 81 3.91 0.05 7.28
C LEU A 81 3.18 0.16 5.92
N ALA A 82 2.04 -0.51 5.78
CA ALA A 82 1.23 -0.44 4.57
C ALA A 82 0.57 0.94 4.41
N ASP A 83 0.06 1.52 5.49
CA ASP A 83 -0.47 2.89 5.49
C ASP A 83 0.60 3.92 5.10
N ASP A 84 1.82 3.76 5.61
CA ASP A 84 2.94 4.63 5.27
C ASP A 84 3.36 4.50 3.80
N GLU A 85 3.40 3.27 3.27
CA GLU A 85 3.68 3.05 1.86
C GLU A 85 2.57 3.63 0.97
N TYR A 86 1.31 3.46 1.36
CA TYR A 86 0.18 4.08 0.66
C TYR A 86 0.31 5.60 0.59
N ARG A 87 0.69 6.27 1.69
CA ARG A 87 0.96 7.72 1.71
C ARG A 87 2.14 8.10 0.82
N ARG A 88 3.20 7.29 0.77
CA ARG A 88 4.35 7.51 -0.11
C ARG A 88 3.97 7.42 -1.58
N LEU A 89 3.18 6.41 -1.95
CA LEU A 89 2.69 6.26 -3.32
C LEU A 89 1.74 7.39 -3.69
N LEU A 90 0.84 7.78 -2.80
CA LEU A 90 0.00 8.96 -3.00
C LEU A 90 0.86 10.20 -3.28
N TYR A 91 1.91 10.45 -2.50
CA TYR A 91 2.86 11.53 -2.75
C TYR A 91 3.55 11.42 -4.13
N VAL A 92 4.02 10.22 -4.49
CA VAL A 92 4.61 9.99 -5.82
C VAL A 92 3.62 10.35 -6.92
N GLY A 93 2.38 9.87 -6.85
CA GLY A 93 1.32 10.14 -7.82
C GLY A 93 0.97 11.62 -7.94
N MET A 94 0.80 12.31 -6.82
CA MET A 94 0.48 13.75 -6.79
C MET A 94 1.60 14.60 -7.41
N THR A 95 2.86 14.18 -7.25
CA THR A 95 4.03 14.92 -7.76
C THR A 95 4.40 14.59 -9.21
N ARG A 96 3.63 13.75 -9.92
CA ARG A 96 3.86 13.51 -11.36
C ARG A 96 3.27 14.60 -12.25
N ALA A 97 2.39 15.45 -11.70
CA ALA A 97 1.70 16.50 -12.44
C ALA A 97 2.56 17.77 -12.50
N GLU A 98 2.74 18.31 -13.71
CA GLU A 98 3.42 19.61 -13.91
C GLU A 98 2.44 20.77 -13.78
N ASP A 99 1.33 20.75 -14.53
CA ASP A 99 0.39 21.89 -14.59
C ASP A 99 -0.92 21.60 -13.83
N ARG A 100 -1.45 20.38 -13.94
CA ARG A 100 -2.77 20.04 -13.39
C ARG A 100 -2.84 18.62 -12.84
N LEU A 101 -3.22 18.53 -11.57
CA LEU A 101 -3.59 17.28 -10.91
C LEU A 101 -5.11 17.20 -10.77
N ILE A 102 -5.69 16.08 -11.20
CA ILE A 102 -7.11 15.77 -11.03
C ILE A 102 -7.20 14.52 -10.16
N VAL A 103 -7.79 14.64 -8.98
CA VAL A 103 -7.99 13.51 -8.05
C VAL A 103 -9.44 13.07 -8.12
N CYS A 104 -9.67 11.77 -8.36
CA CYS A 104 -11.00 11.22 -8.45
C CYS A 104 -11.15 9.90 -7.70
N GLY A 105 -12.30 9.77 -7.04
CA GLY A 105 -12.72 8.56 -6.34
C GLY A 105 -13.48 7.61 -7.26
N TYR A 106 -13.17 6.31 -7.24
CA TYR A 106 -14.04 5.29 -7.84
C TYR A 106 -14.40 4.19 -6.84
N HIS A 107 -15.68 4.09 -6.49
CA HIS A 107 -16.19 2.95 -5.75
C HIS A 107 -17.08 2.10 -6.67
N GLY A 108 -16.83 0.78 -6.67
CA GLY A 108 -17.66 -0.16 -7.42
C GLY A 108 -19.06 -0.30 -6.82
N LYS A 109 -19.82 -1.30 -7.30
CA LYS A 109 -21.16 -1.63 -6.77
C LYS A 109 -21.15 -2.05 -5.28
N ARG A 110 -20.00 -2.47 -4.75
CA ARG A 110 -19.81 -2.83 -3.35
C ARG A 110 -19.22 -1.63 -2.61
N ALA A 111 -19.78 -1.32 -1.44
CA ALA A 111 -19.26 -0.27 -0.58
C ALA A 111 -17.79 -0.56 -0.19
N PRO A 112 -16.93 0.48 -0.13
CA PRO A 112 -15.55 0.31 0.29
C PRO A 112 -15.49 -0.23 1.71
N ASN A 113 -14.60 -1.20 1.95
CA ASN A 113 -14.35 -1.69 3.30
C ASN A 113 -13.62 -0.59 4.08
N THR A 114 -14.27 -0.03 5.10
CA THR A 114 -13.76 1.10 5.88
C THR A 114 -12.62 0.74 6.83
N GLY A 115 -12.08 -0.49 6.77
CA GLY A 115 -10.88 -0.88 7.49
C GLY A 115 -10.97 -0.54 8.98
N THR A 116 -11.89 -1.17 9.70
CA THR A 116 -11.94 -1.08 11.17
C THR A 116 -10.86 -1.99 11.74
#